data_AF-D4DY03-F1
#
_entry.id   AF-D4DY03-F1
#
_cell.length_a   1.000
_cell.length_b   1.000
_cell.length_c   1.000
_cell.angle_alpha   90.00
_cell.angle_beta   90.00
_cell.angle_gamma   90.00
#
_symmetry.space_group_name_H-M   'P 1'
#
loop_
_entity.id
_entity.type
_entity.pdbx_description
1 polymer ?
#
loop_
_entity_poly.entity_id
_entity_poly.type
_entity_poly.pdbx_seq_one_letter_code
_entity_poly.pdbx_strand_id
1 'polypeptide(L)'
;MLRLPNGMLYTGITTDVPRRLAQHQAGKGAKSLRGKGELTLVFHCPAGDRSLALRLEYRVKQLSKQQKERLVSHPPLSLEHLLPQVKID
;
A
#
# COMPACT_ATOMS: atom_id res chain seq x y z
N MET A 1 -0.81 -2.49 -0.59
CA MET A 1 -0.62 -2.07 -1.99
C MET A 1 -1.44 -2.98 -2.88
N LEU A 2 -2.23 -2.39 -3.78
CA LEU A 2 -3.05 -3.10 -4.75
C LEU A 2 -2.46 -2.93 -6.14
N ARG A 3 -2.49 -3.99 -6.95
CA ARG A 3 -2.21 -3.95 -8.38
C ARG A 3 -3.54 -3.93 -9.13
N LEU A 4 -3.66 -2.99 -10.06
CA LEU A 4 -4.78 -2.89 -10.99
C LEU A 4 -4.46 -3.71 -12.25
N PRO A 5 -5.46 -4.10 -13.06
CA PRO A 5 -5.25 -4.88 -14.28
C PRO A 5 -4.30 -4.22 -15.29
N ASN A 6 -4.25 -2.88 -15.32
CA ASN A 6 -3.32 -2.12 -16.16
C ASN A 6 -1.89 -2.02 -15.58
N GLY A 7 -1.57 -2.75 -14.51
CA GLY A 7 -0.28 -2.76 -13.86
C GLY A 7 0.05 -1.52 -13.03
N MET A 8 -0.91 -0.61 -12.82
CA MET A 8 -0.75 0.48 -11.86
C MET A 8 -0.78 -0.03 -10.43
N LEU A 9 -0.03 0.64 -9.55
CA LEU A 9 0.05 0.32 -8.13
C LEU A 9 -0.66 1.40 -7.32
N TYR A 10 -1.59 0.97 -6.47
CA TYR A 10 -2.31 1.81 -5.51
C TYR A 10 -1.84 1.51 -4.08
N THR A 11 -1.66 2.57 -3.28
CA THR A 11 -1.18 2.48 -1.89
C THR A 11 -2.18 3.11 -0.94
N GLY A 12 -2.33 2.53 0.24
CA GLY A 12 -3.27 2.93 1.27
C GLY A 12 -2.92 2.29 2.61
N ILE A 13 -3.48 2.84 3.69
CA ILE A 13 -3.44 2.24 5.04
C ILE A 13 -4.81 1.67 5.41
N THR A 14 -4.81 0.68 6.31
CA THR A 14 -6.02 0.12 6.93
C THR A 14 -5.62 -0.64 8.18
N THR A 15 -6.52 -0.74 9.14
CA THR A 15 -6.40 -1.66 10.30
C THR A 15 -6.89 -3.07 9.98
N ASP A 16 -7.58 -3.24 8.85
CA ASP A 16 -8.16 -4.50 8.40
C ASP A 16 -7.99 -4.61 6.88
N VAL A 17 -7.02 -5.44 6.46
CA VAL A 17 -6.64 -5.61 5.06
C VAL A 17 -7.72 -6.35 4.26
N PRO A 18 -8.23 -7.54 4.71
CA PRO A 18 -9.28 -8.25 3.99
C PRO A 18 -10.54 -7.41 3.76
N ARG A 19 -11.05 -6.75 4.81
CA ARG A 19 -12.24 -5.89 4.71
C ARG A 19 -12.02 -4.73 3.74
N ARG A 20 -10.84 -4.10 3.79
CA ARG A 20 -10.54 -2.96 2.91
C ARG A 20 -10.42 -3.38 1.45
N LEU A 21 -9.80 -4.53 1.18
CA LEU A 21 -9.75 -5.11 -0.16
C LEU A 21 -11.15 -5.36 -0.71
N ALA A 22 -12.03 -6.01 0.07
CA ALA A 22 -13.42 -6.27 -0.31
C ALA A 22 -14.19 -4.98 -0.62
N GLN A 23 -14.01 -3.92 0.20
CA GLN A 23 -14.61 -2.60 -0.07
C GLN A 23 -14.14 -1.99 -1.38
N HIS A 24 -12.84 -2.12 -1.71
CA HIS A 24 -12.31 -1.62 -2.96
C HIS A 24 -12.85 -2.42 -4.16
N GLN A 25 -12.89 -3.75 -4.07
CA GLN A 25 -13.47 -4.62 -5.10
C GLN A 25 -14.95 -4.28 -5.35
N ALA A 26 -15.72 -4.01 -4.30
CA ALA A 26 -17.13 -3.60 -4.40
C ALA A 26 -17.33 -2.13 -4.86
N GLY A 27 -16.27 -1.39 -5.20
CA GLY A 27 -16.36 0.02 -5.60
C GLY A 27 -16.73 1.00 -4.47
N LYS A 28 -16.76 0.54 -3.21
CA LYS A 28 -17.11 1.34 -2.02
C LYS A 28 -15.89 1.95 -1.32
N GLY A 29 -14.69 1.71 -1.83
CA GLY A 29 -13.45 2.31 -1.34
C GLY A 29 -13.07 3.62 -2.05
N ALA A 30 -11.78 3.78 -2.34
CA ALA A 30 -11.24 4.95 -3.01
C ALA A 30 -11.86 5.18 -4.39
N LYS A 31 -12.20 6.45 -4.70
CA LYS A 31 -12.80 6.85 -5.99
C LYS A 31 -11.96 6.40 -7.19
N SER A 32 -10.64 6.45 -7.08
CA SER A 32 -9.69 6.05 -8.14
C SER A 32 -9.73 4.56 -8.49
N LEU A 33 -10.28 3.71 -7.60
CA LEU A 33 -10.34 2.26 -7.78
C LEU A 33 -11.70 1.76 -8.27
N ARG A 34 -12.72 2.62 -8.30
CA ARG A 34 -14.06 2.23 -8.77
C ARG A 34 -14.01 1.83 -10.24
N GLY A 35 -14.59 0.66 -10.56
CA GLY A 35 -14.68 0.15 -11.93
C GLY A 35 -13.32 -0.19 -12.57
N LYS A 36 -12.26 -0.39 -11.78
CA LYS A 36 -10.92 -0.74 -12.30
C LYS A 36 -10.72 -2.23 -12.55
N GLY A 37 -11.77 -3.04 -12.48
CA GLY A 37 -11.69 -4.49 -12.61
C GLY A 37 -11.11 -5.17 -11.37
N GLU A 38 -10.57 -6.38 -11.55
CA GLU A 38 -10.04 -7.19 -10.45
C GLU A 38 -8.80 -6.53 -9.83
N LEU A 39 -8.86 -6.27 -8.53
CA LEU A 39 -7.76 -5.72 -7.75
C LEU A 39 -6.99 -6.83 -7.01
N THR A 40 -5.68 -6.94 -7.25
CA THR A 40 -4.84 -7.91 -6.55
C THR A 40 -4.11 -7.25 -5.39
N LEU A 41 -4.17 -7.83 -4.19
CA LEU A 41 -3.29 -7.44 -3.08
C LEU A 41 -1.89 -7.99 -3.34
N VAL A 42 -0.91 -7.10 -3.53
CA VAL A 42 0.46 -7.50 -3.91
C VAL A 42 1.52 -7.22 -2.84
N PHE A 43 1.20 -6.40 -1.84
CA PHE A 43 2.08 -6.13 -0.71
C PHE A 43 1.29 -5.54 0.46
N HIS A 44 1.57 -5.96 1.68
CA HIS A 44 1.14 -5.29 2.90
C HIS A 44 2.12 -5.58 4.03
N CYS A 45 2.13 -4.73 5.05
CA CYS A 45 2.93 -4.93 6.25
C CYS A 45 2.27 -4.26 7.45
N PRO A 46 2.56 -4.71 8.68
CA PRO A 46 2.27 -3.93 9.88
C PRO A 46 2.99 -2.58 9.85
N ALA A 47 2.37 -1.55 10.43
CA ALA A 47 2.89 -0.18 10.42
C ALA A 47 2.85 0.50 11.80
N GLY A 48 2.45 -0.21 12.85
CA GLY A 48 2.27 0.38 14.19
C GLY A 48 1.01 1.24 14.28
N ASP A 49 1.15 2.43 14.83
CA ASP A 49 0.02 3.35 15.02
C ASP A 49 -0.40 4.07 13.73
N ARG A 50 -1.50 4.83 13.82
CA ARG A 50 -2.05 5.58 12.69
C ARG A 50 -1.10 6.67 12.17
N SER A 51 -0.34 7.33 13.05
CA SER A 51 0.58 8.41 12.69
C SER A 51 1.73 7.87 11.84
N LEU A 52 2.35 6.79 12.31
CA LEU A 52 3.41 6.09 11.61
C LEU A 52 2.91 5.51 10.29
N ALA A 53 1.74 4.87 10.27
CA ALA A 53 1.14 4.34 9.04
C ALA A 53 0.96 5.43 7.97
N LEU A 54 0.47 6.62 8.34
CA LEU A 54 0.31 7.75 7.42
C LEU A 54 1.66 8.27 6.89
N ARG A 55 2.68 8.38 7.75
CA ARG A 55 4.05 8.80 7.36
C ARG A 55 4.66 7.80 6.38
N LEU A 56 4.53 6.50 6.66
CA LEU A 56 4.99 5.43 5.78
C LEU A 56 4.25 5.46 4.44
N GLU A 57 2.92 5.58 4.45
CA GLU A 57 2.13 5.66 3.22
C GLU A 57 2.55 6.85 2.35
N TYR A 58 2.76 8.02 2.96
CA TYR A 58 3.24 9.20 2.25
C TYR A 58 4.58 8.95 1.56
N ARG A 59 5.55 8.34 2.25
CA ARG A 59 6.85 8.01 1.67
C ARG A 59 6.74 6.98 0.56
N VAL A 60 5.96 5.91 0.76
CA VAL A 60 5.71 4.90 -0.27
C VAL A 60 5.04 5.53 -1.50
N LYS A 61 4.16 6.52 -1.35
CA LYS A 61 3.55 7.24 -2.48
C LYS A 61 4.59 7.95 -3.35
N GLN A 62 5.64 8.53 -2.75
CA GLN A 62 6.73 9.24 -3.44
C GLN A 62 7.70 8.31 -4.19
N LEU A 63 7.72 7.01 -3.87
CA LEU A 63 8.55 6.05 -4.58
C LEU A 63 8.17 5.96 -6.07
N SER A 64 9.16 5.76 -6.94
CA SER A 64 8.93 5.43 -8.33
C SER A 64 8.17 4.09 -8.47
N LYS A 65 7.57 3.84 -9.63
CA LYS A 65 6.93 2.53 -9.90
C LYS A 65 7.93 1.39 -9.68
N GLN A 66 9.15 1.53 -10.21
CA GLN A 66 10.20 0.51 -10.08
C GLN A 66 10.55 0.23 -8.60
N GLN A 67 10.66 1.27 -7.77
CA GLN A 67 10.91 1.09 -6.34
C GLN A 67 9.74 0.37 -5.63
N LYS A 68 8.49 0.66 -6.02
CA LYS A 68 7.31 -0.07 -5.52
C LYS A 68 7.29 -1.53 -5.97
N GLU A 69 7.76 -1.83 -7.19
CA GLU A 69 7.88 -3.22 -7.65
C GLU A 69 8.97 -4.00 -6.88
N ARG A 70 10.05 -3.32 -6.45
CA ARG A 70 11.04 -3.90 -5.54
C ARG A 70 10.43 -4.27 -4.20
N LEU A 71 9.55 -3.44 -3.65
CA LEU A 71 8.78 -3.77 -2.43
C LEU A 71 7.93 -5.04 -2.58
N VAL A 72 7.30 -5.23 -3.75
CA VAL A 72 6.46 -6.39 -4.02
C VAL A 72 7.30 -7.66 -4.16
N SER A 73 8.42 -7.59 -4.88
CA SER A 73 9.28 -8.74 -5.17
C SER A 73 10.23 -9.11 -4.04
N HIS A 74 10.69 -8.12 -3.27
CA HIS A 74 11.65 -8.26 -2.18
C HIS A 74 11.11 -7.51 -0.96
N PRO A 75 10.04 -8.03 -0.34
CA PRO A 75 9.42 -7.37 0.80
C PRO A 75 10.44 -7.27 1.95
N PRO A 76 10.66 -6.05 2.50
CA PRO A 76 11.54 -5.90 3.65
C PRO A 76 10.88 -6.51 4.89
N LEU A 77 11.70 -6.95 5.85
CA LEU A 77 11.22 -7.47 7.14
C LEU A 77 10.41 -6.41 7.91
N SER A 78 10.71 -5.13 7.71
CA SER A 78 9.87 -3.99 8.11
C SER A 78 10.07 -2.79 7.17
N LEU A 79 9.07 -1.90 7.05
CA LEU A 79 9.20 -0.70 6.22
C LEU A 79 10.23 0.30 6.75
N GLU A 80 10.58 0.20 8.04
CA GLU A 80 11.60 0.99 8.72
C GLU A 80 12.95 0.86 8.01
N HIS A 81 13.34 -0.38 7.72
CA HIS A 81 14.58 -0.72 7.03
C HIS A 81 14.60 -0.22 5.57
N LEU A 82 13.43 -0.02 4.98
CA LEU A 82 13.30 0.43 3.60
C LEU A 82 13.19 1.96 3.47
N LEU A 83 12.81 2.65 4.55
CA LEU A 83 12.63 4.09 4.62
C LEU A 83 13.33 4.66 5.87
N PRO A 84 14.68 4.56 5.96
CA PRO A 84 15.44 4.83 7.17
C PRO A 84 15.33 6.28 7.70
N GLN A 85 14.71 7.19 6.93
CA GLN A 85 14.48 8.58 7.33
C GLN A 85 13.16 8.80 8.10
N VAL A 86 12.37 7.75 8.36
CA VAL A 86 11.15 7.85 9.19
C VAL A 86 11.52 7.48 10.62
N LYS A 87 11.86 8.49 11.44
CA LYS A 87 12.00 8.29 12.89
C LYS A 87 10.67 7.85 13.49
N ILE A 88 10.66 6.67 14.12
CA ILE A 88 9.66 6.25 15.09
C ILE A 88 10.19 6.81 16.41
N ASP A 89 9.65 7.96 16.81
CA ASP A 89 9.87 8.51 18.14
C ASP A 89 8.78 7.93 19.07
#